data_AF-A0A2W6VT48-F1
#
_entry.id   AF-A0A2W6VT48-F1
#
_cell.length_a   1.000
_cell.length_b   1.000
_cell.length_c   1.000
_cell.angle_alpha   90.00
_cell.angle_beta   90.00
_cell.angle_gamma   90.00
#
_symmetry.space_group_name_H-M   'P 1'
#
loop_
_entity.id
_entity.type
_entity.pdbx_description
1 polymer ?
#
loop_
_entity_poly.entity_id
_entity_poly.type
_entity_poly.pdbx_seq_one_letter_code
_entity_poly.pdbx_strand_id
1 'polypeptide(L)'
;MPLGVVTIGISVVVWWPAFTLGVWGEVFFEQLMTLWAASTAAFVVVLVERRPVGARLLRATLLLLPSVWIALSFAFDDSTTDLTVFLIDLIAIIAVLIGMPFSLWVLLHIAWPDLGKGSPLSQRMLVAGVVTAIAVGSFVLGLNHAGFLTCEDFTISGNSEPPGCSPSSDD
;
A
#
# COMPACT_ATOMS: atom_id res chain seq x y z
N MET A 1 4.31 6.71 21.08
CA MET A 1 2.90 6.23 21.03
C MET A 1 2.78 4.89 21.73
N PRO A 2 1.62 4.52 22.31
CA PRO A 2 1.41 3.18 22.84
C PRO A 2 1.53 2.17 21.70
N LEU A 3 2.28 1.10 21.93
CA LEU A 3 2.55 0.02 20.96
C LEU A 3 1.26 -0.53 20.33
N GLY A 4 0.17 -0.60 21.11
CA GLY A 4 -1.14 -1.01 20.62
C GLY A 4 -1.75 -0.09 19.57
N VAL A 5 -1.58 1.24 19.68
CA VAL A 5 -2.10 2.21 18.70
C VAL A 5 -1.40 2.04 17.36
N VAL A 6 -0.09 1.79 17.37
CA VAL A 6 0.69 1.53 16.17
C VAL A 6 0.24 0.23 15.51
N THR A 7 0.11 -0.85 16.28
CA THR A 7 -0.36 -2.14 15.75
C THR A 7 -1.74 -2.01 15.11
N ILE A 8 -2.71 -1.41 15.82
CA ILE A 8 -4.07 -1.20 15.31
C ILE A 8 -4.04 -0.37 14.02
N GLY A 9 -3.30 0.74 14.02
CA GLY A 9 -3.18 1.60 12.83
C GLY A 9 -2.63 0.85 11.62
N ILE A 10 -1.55 0.08 11.79
CA ILE A 10 -0.97 -0.70 10.69
C ILE A 10 -1.95 -1.79 10.22
N SER A 11 -2.62 -2.47 11.13
CA SER A 11 -3.62 -3.49 10.80
C SER A 11 -4.79 -2.93 9.99
N VAL A 12 -5.28 -1.74 10.35
CA VAL A 12 -6.36 -1.04 9.62
C VAL A 12 -5.92 -0.57 8.23
N VAL A 13 -4.63 -0.31 8.02
CA VAL A 13 -4.11 0.04 6.69
C VAL A 13 -3.90 -1.19 5.82
N VAL A 14 -3.42 -2.31 6.40
CA VAL A 14 -2.99 -3.48 5.61
C VAL A 14 -4.12 -4.41 5.19
N TRP A 15 -5.23 -4.47 5.94
CA TRP A 15 -6.28 -5.47 5.69
C TRP A 15 -6.95 -5.28 4.33
N TRP A 16 -7.27 -4.05 3.93
CA TRP A 16 -8.01 -3.77 2.70
C TRP A 16 -7.22 -4.16 1.44
N PRO A 17 -5.97 -3.70 1.23
CA PRO A 17 -5.15 -4.17 0.11
C PRO A 17 -4.99 -5.69 0.05
N ALA A 18 -4.82 -6.33 1.20
CA ALA A 18 -4.67 -7.78 1.26
C ALA A 18 -5.97 -8.51 0.88
N PHE A 19 -7.12 -8.00 1.34
CA PHE A 19 -8.44 -8.50 0.99
C PHE A 19 -8.72 -8.33 -0.51
N THR A 20 -8.54 -7.13 -1.05
CA THR A 20 -8.81 -6.85 -2.48
C THR A 20 -7.91 -7.68 -3.40
N LEU A 21 -6.65 -7.90 -3.01
CA LEU A 21 -5.76 -8.79 -3.74
C LEU A 21 -6.26 -10.24 -3.73
N GLY A 22 -6.88 -10.70 -2.64
CA GLY A 22 -7.48 -12.02 -2.56
C GLY A 22 -8.75 -12.17 -3.40
N VAL A 23 -9.56 -11.11 -3.50
CA VAL A 23 -10.83 -11.14 -4.25
C VAL A 23 -10.62 -10.98 -5.75
N TRP A 24 -9.85 -9.96 -6.18
CA TRP A 24 -9.71 -9.60 -7.59
C TRP A 24 -8.36 -10.01 -8.20
N GLY A 25 -7.36 -10.36 -7.38
CA GLY A 25 -6.00 -10.64 -7.86
C GLY A 25 -5.22 -9.40 -8.30
N GLU A 26 -5.79 -8.21 -8.10
CA GLU A 26 -5.28 -6.95 -8.63
C GLU A 26 -5.09 -5.91 -7.51
N VAL A 27 -4.25 -4.92 -7.77
CA VAL A 27 -4.05 -3.76 -6.90
C VAL A 27 -4.80 -2.59 -7.51
N PHE A 28 -5.73 -1.99 -6.76
CA PHE A 28 -6.49 -0.86 -7.25
C PHE A 28 -5.71 0.45 -7.20
N PHE A 29 -6.19 1.41 -7.99
CA PHE A 29 -5.63 2.76 -8.03
C PHE A 29 -5.66 3.43 -6.65
N GLU A 30 -6.65 3.10 -5.81
CA GLU A 30 -6.79 3.65 -4.46
C GLU A 30 -5.60 3.31 -3.57
N GLN A 31 -5.06 2.09 -3.65
CA GLN A 31 -3.88 1.72 -2.87
C GLN A 31 -2.64 2.47 -3.37
N LEU A 32 -2.50 2.63 -4.69
CA LEU A 32 -1.42 3.42 -5.30
C LEU A 32 -1.49 4.90 -4.91
N MET A 33 -2.69 5.49 -4.92
CA MET A 33 -2.91 6.89 -4.50
C MET A 33 -2.74 7.08 -3.01
N THR A 34 -3.18 6.13 -2.19
CA THR A 34 -2.96 6.13 -0.73
C THR A 34 -1.47 6.13 -0.43
N LEU A 35 -0.71 5.30 -1.17
CA LEU A 35 0.73 5.21 -1.05
C LEU A 35 1.44 6.50 -1.44
N TRP A 36 1.02 7.12 -2.54
CA TRP A 36 1.50 8.44 -2.94
C TRP A 36 1.22 9.50 -1.88
N ALA A 37 0.00 9.54 -1.34
CA ALA A 37 -0.39 10.49 -0.31
C ALA A 37 0.44 10.32 0.97
N ALA A 38 0.62 9.08 1.42
CA ALA A 38 1.42 8.75 2.60
C ALA A 38 2.90 9.10 2.40
N SER A 39 3.46 8.82 1.21
CA SER A 39 4.85 9.16 0.86
C SER A 39 5.08 10.67 0.82
N THR A 40 4.12 11.42 0.27
CA THR A 40 4.16 12.89 0.21
C THR A 40 4.07 13.50 1.61
N ALA A 41 3.19 12.99 2.47
CA ALA A 41 3.11 13.45 3.86
C ALA A 41 4.42 13.17 4.62
N ALA A 42 4.97 11.96 4.47
CA ALA A 42 6.26 11.60 5.05
C ALA A 42 7.40 12.48 4.53
N PHE A 43 7.40 12.84 3.25
CA PHE A 43 8.38 13.74 2.65
C PHE A 43 8.38 15.11 3.36
N VAL A 44 7.19 15.69 3.55
CA VAL A 44 7.03 16.97 4.26
C VAL A 44 7.55 16.86 5.70
N VAL A 45 7.24 15.77 6.41
CA VAL A 45 7.72 15.55 7.78
C VAL A 45 9.25 15.48 7.83
N VAL A 46 9.86 14.73 6.90
CA VAL A 46 11.33 14.59 6.81
C VAL A 46 12.02 15.94 6.50
N LEU A 47 11.39 16.82 5.72
CA LEU A 47 11.91 18.16 5.45
C LEU A 47 11.90 19.05 6.71
N VAL A 48 10.88 18.91 7.55
CA VAL A 48 10.74 19.69 8.79
C VAL A 48 11.64 19.14 9.92
N GLU A 49 11.92 17.83 9.93
CA GLU A 49 12.73 17.20 10.97
C GLU A 49 14.22 17.63 10.88
N ARG A 50 14.78 18.11 11.99
CA ARG A 50 16.20 18.51 12.10
C ARG A 50 17.11 17.28 12.30
N ARG A 51 17.24 16.45 11.27
CA ARG A 51 18.13 15.27 11.21
C ARG A 51 19.42 15.58 10.43
N PRO A 52 20.51 14.79 10.61
CA PRO A 52 21.75 14.95 9.84
C PRO A 52 21.49 14.88 8.33
N VAL A 53 22.13 15.79 7.59
CA VAL A 53 21.76 16.16 6.22
C VAL A 53 21.81 14.99 5.23
N GLY A 54 22.79 14.09 5.35
CA GLY A 54 22.96 12.95 4.43
C GLY A 54 21.80 11.94 4.47
N ALA A 55 21.42 11.48 5.66
CA ALA A 55 20.30 10.54 5.83
C ALA A 55 18.94 11.18 5.48
N ARG A 56 18.82 12.51 5.67
CA ARG A 56 17.63 13.28 5.31
C ARG A 56 17.45 13.35 3.79
N LEU A 57 18.51 13.64 3.04
CA LEU A 57 18.45 13.76 1.58
C LEU A 57 18.11 12.43 0.92
N LEU A 58 18.72 11.32 1.34
CA LEU A 58 18.39 9.99 0.79
C LEU A 58 16.90 9.65 0.98
N ARG A 59 16.37 9.84 2.19
CA ARG A 59 14.95 9.60 2.50
C ARG A 59 14.03 10.52 1.71
N ALA A 60 14.38 11.79 1.58
CA ALA A 60 13.61 12.77 0.82
C ALA A 60 13.54 12.40 -0.67
N THR A 61 14.66 12.00 -1.29
CA THR A 61 14.69 11.56 -2.69
C THR A 61 13.82 10.32 -2.90
N LEU A 62 13.87 9.37 -1.99
CA LEU A 62 13.09 8.13 -2.07
C LEU A 62 11.58 8.37 -1.93
N LEU A 63 11.18 9.30 -1.05
CA LEU A 63 9.77 9.65 -0.85
C LEU A 63 9.19 10.48 -2.00
N LEU A 64 10.03 11.12 -2.81
CA LEU A 64 9.62 11.80 -4.03
C LEU A 64 9.33 10.84 -5.18
N LEU A 65 9.78 9.58 -5.12
CA LEU A 65 9.64 8.62 -6.21
C LEU A 65 8.19 8.47 -6.71
N PRO A 66 7.16 8.34 -5.84
CA PRO A 66 5.77 8.25 -6.30
C PRO A 66 5.27 9.54 -6.97
N SER A 67 5.72 10.71 -6.50
CA SER A 67 5.35 12.00 -7.10
C SER A 67 6.04 12.23 -8.44
N VAL A 68 7.29 11.80 -8.56
CA VAL A 68 8.03 11.82 -9.83
C VAL A 68 7.36 10.89 -10.83
N TRP A 69 6.95 9.69 -10.41
CA TRP A 69 6.21 8.75 -11.24
C TRP A 69 4.93 9.39 -11.83
N ILE A 70 4.09 10.00 -11.00
CA ILE A 70 2.87 10.68 -11.45
C ILE A 70 3.19 11.86 -12.39
N ALA A 71 4.22 12.65 -12.07
CA ALA A 71 4.62 13.76 -12.93
C ALA A 71 5.09 13.27 -14.31
N LEU A 72 5.80 12.14 -14.37
CA LEU A 72 6.22 11.52 -15.63
C LEU A 72 5.01 10.99 -16.40
N SER A 73 4.03 10.34 -15.75
CA SER A 73 2.83 9.84 -16.44
C SER A 73 1.98 10.95 -17.07
N PHE A 74 2.00 12.17 -16.51
CA PHE A 74 1.35 13.33 -17.14
C PHE A 74 2.19 13.97 -18.25
N ALA A 75 3.52 13.89 -18.15
CA ALA A 75 4.43 14.50 -19.13
C ALA A 75 4.54 13.69 -20.43
N PHE A 76 4.30 12.38 -20.36
CA PHE A 76 4.29 11.49 -21.52
C PHE A 76 2.85 11.09 -21.84
N ASP A 77 2.15 11.97 -22.55
CA ASP A 77 0.85 11.69 -23.16
C ASP A 77 1.04 10.78 -24.39
N ASP A 78 0.07 9.90 -24.65
CA ASP A 78 0.08 8.66 -25.44
C ASP A 78 0.30 8.83 -26.98
N SER A 79 1.08 9.84 -27.37
CA SER A 79 1.21 10.36 -28.73
C SER A 79 2.58 10.14 -29.38
N THR A 80 3.47 9.34 -28.79
CA THR A 80 4.82 9.11 -29.35
C THR A 80 5.24 7.64 -29.33
N THR A 81 5.48 7.08 -30.53
CA THR A 81 6.28 5.89 -30.92
C THR A 81 6.38 4.71 -29.94
N ASP A 82 6.12 3.48 -30.44
CA ASP A 82 6.14 2.18 -29.73
C ASP A 82 7.27 1.99 -28.69
N LEU A 83 8.45 2.55 -28.92
CA LEU A 83 9.59 2.43 -28.00
C LEU A 83 9.41 3.26 -26.71
N THR A 84 8.76 4.43 -26.78
CA THR A 84 8.50 5.28 -25.62
C THR A 84 7.43 4.67 -24.73
N VAL A 85 6.37 4.12 -25.33
CA VAL A 85 5.30 3.38 -24.63
C VAL A 85 5.89 2.17 -23.90
N PHE A 86 6.72 1.37 -24.58
CA PHE A 86 7.41 0.23 -23.95
C PHE A 86 8.29 0.65 -22.76
N LEU A 87 9.02 1.77 -22.86
CA LEU A 87 9.84 2.26 -21.77
C LEU A 87 9.01 2.79 -20.60
N ILE A 88 7.89 3.48 -20.86
CA ILE A 88 6.98 3.94 -19.82
C ILE A 88 6.35 2.76 -19.09
N ASP A 89 5.87 1.75 -19.82
CA ASP A 89 5.34 0.51 -19.23
C ASP A 89 6.39 -0.24 -18.43
N LEU A 90 7.63 -0.32 -18.92
CA LEU A 90 8.72 -0.94 -18.18
C LEU A 90 9.02 -0.16 -16.89
N ILE A 91 9.07 1.17 -16.94
CA ILE A 91 9.27 1.98 -15.74
C ILE A 91 8.03 1.88 -14.83
N ALA A 92 6.81 1.71 -15.34
CA ALA A 92 5.59 1.50 -14.56
C ALA A 92 5.66 0.19 -13.80
N ILE A 93 5.98 -0.88 -14.51
CA ILE A 93 6.17 -2.21 -13.94
C ILE A 93 7.27 -2.14 -12.88
N ILE A 94 8.42 -1.52 -13.17
CA ILE A 94 9.50 -1.34 -12.20
C ILE A 94 9.06 -0.47 -11.02
N ALA A 95 8.31 0.59 -11.23
CA ALA A 95 7.80 1.47 -10.20
C ALA A 95 6.76 0.79 -9.32
N VAL A 96 5.96 -0.14 -9.86
CA VAL A 96 5.05 -0.98 -9.07
C VAL A 96 5.84 -2.06 -8.33
N LEU A 97 6.71 -2.81 -9.03
CA LEU A 97 7.51 -3.90 -8.46
C LEU A 97 8.49 -3.43 -7.39
N ILE A 98 9.05 -2.24 -7.53
CA ILE A 98 9.98 -1.65 -6.57
C ILE A 98 9.22 -0.71 -5.65
N GLY A 99 8.48 0.25 -6.21
CA GLY A 99 7.82 1.29 -5.44
C GLY A 99 6.76 0.75 -4.50
N MET A 100 6.05 -0.34 -4.81
CA MET A 100 5.10 -0.93 -3.85
C MET A 100 5.80 -1.58 -2.63
N PRO A 101 6.69 -2.57 -2.77
CA PRO A 101 7.36 -3.15 -1.60
C PRO A 101 8.28 -2.15 -0.91
N PHE A 102 8.87 -1.21 -1.64
CA PHE A 102 9.77 -0.21 -1.09
C PHE A 102 9.02 0.87 -0.29
N SER A 103 7.91 1.39 -0.81
CA SER A 103 7.08 2.34 -0.09
C SER A 103 6.38 1.69 1.10
N LEU A 104 5.95 0.43 0.99
CA LEU A 104 5.47 -0.36 2.10
C LEU A 104 6.57 -0.52 3.16
N TRP A 105 7.80 -0.82 2.73
CA TRP A 105 8.96 -0.89 3.62
C TRP A 105 9.26 0.45 4.30
N VAL A 106 9.22 1.56 3.55
CA VAL A 106 9.46 2.91 4.09
C VAL A 106 8.34 3.32 5.05
N LEU A 107 7.07 3.07 4.73
CA LEU A 107 5.94 3.35 5.62
C LEU A 107 6.01 2.51 6.88
N LEU A 108 6.35 1.21 6.77
CA LEU A 108 6.61 0.36 7.93
C LEU A 108 7.80 0.89 8.75
N HIS A 109 8.86 1.37 8.10
CA HIS A 109 10.03 1.93 8.78
C HIS A 109 9.76 3.29 9.46
N ILE A 110 8.89 4.12 8.87
CA ILE A 110 8.44 5.42 9.40
C ILE A 110 7.34 5.25 10.46
N ALA A 111 6.58 4.15 10.45
CA ALA A 111 5.70 3.73 11.55
C ALA A 111 6.47 3.01 12.67
N TRP A 112 7.68 2.51 12.38
CA TRP A 112 8.61 1.87 13.34
C TRP A 112 9.56 2.75 14.19
N PRO A 113 9.66 4.09 14.10
CA PRO A 113 10.69 4.84 14.82
C PRO A 113 10.53 4.73 16.35
N ASP A 114 9.31 4.48 16.85
CA ASP A 114 9.05 4.27 18.27
C ASP A 114 9.41 2.86 18.78
N LEU A 115 9.43 1.85 17.90
CA LEU A 115 9.90 0.51 18.27
C LEU A 115 11.44 0.44 18.27
N GLY A 116 12.10 1.24 17.43
CA GLY A 116 13.54 1.17 17.16
C GLY A 116 14.48 1.42 18.34
N LYS A 117 14.09 2.20 19.35
CA LYS A 117 15.02 2.68 20.39
C LYS A 117 14.79 2.21 21.82
N GLY A 118 13.73 1.43 22.09
CA GLY A 118 13.42 0.98 23.47
C GLY A 118 12.66 -0.33 23.64
N SER A 119 12.17 -0.97 22.57
CA SER A 119 11.38 -2.21 22.70
C SER A 119 12.25 -3.48 22.54
N PRO A 120 12.07 -4.52 23.38
CA PRO A 120 12.70 -5.83 23.17
C PRO A 120 12.28 -6.46 21.84
N LEU A 121 13.15 -7.30 21.28
CA LEU A 121 12.93 -8.00 20.00
C LEU A 121 11.62 -8.80 19.98
N SER A 122 11.25 -9.39 21.12
CA SER A 122 10.00 -10.15 21.29
C SER A 122 8.76 -9.32 21.00
N GLN A 123 8.71 -8.07 21.45
CA GLN A 123 7.58 -7.18 21.19
C GLN A 123 7.49 -6.79 19.71
N ARG A 124 8.64 -6.53 19.07
CA ARG A 124 8.68 -6.25 17.63
C ARG A 124 8.20 -7.44 16.81
N MET A 125 8.63 -8.65 17.17
CA MET A 125 8.17 -9.87 16.52
C MET A 125 6.69 -10.13 16.76
N LEU A 126 6.16 -9.82 17.94
CA LEU A 126 4.74 -9.93 18.23
C LEU A 126 3.92 -8.98 17.34
N VAL A 127 4.31 -7.71 17.23
CA VAL A 127 3.63 -6.74 16.35
C VAL A 127 3.70 -7.20 14.90
N ALA A 128 4.88 -7.58 14.41
CA ALA A 128 5.05 -8.07 13.04
C ALA A 128 4.20 -9.32 12.78
N GLY A 129 4.16 -10.26 13.74
CA GLY A 129 3.34 -11.46 13.68
C GLY A 129 1.85 -11.16 13.61
N VAL A 130 1.35 -10.25 14.43
CA VAL A 130 -0.08 -9.83 14.42
C VAL A 130 -0.45 -9.17 13.11
N VAL A 131 0.35 -8.21 12.63
CA VAL A 131 0.10 -7.52 11.35
C VAL A 131 0.12 -8.51 10.19
N THR A 132 1.08 -9.43 10.18
CA THR A 132 1.20 -10.48 9.16
C THR A 132 0.00 -11.42 9.20
N ALA A 133 -0.43 -11.84 10.39
CA ALA A 133 -1.58 -12.71 10.56
C ALA A 133 -2.87 -12.05 10.04
N ILE A 134 -3.06 -10.76 10.29
CA ILE A 134 -4.22 -10.00 9.79
C ILE A 134 -4.15 -9.86 8.26
N ALA A 135 -2.99 -9.56 7.69
CA ALA A 135 -2.82 -9.46 6.24
C ALA A 135 -3.12 -10.82 5.55
N VAL A 136 -2.55 -11.91 6.06
CA VAL A 136 -2.79 -13.26 5.53
C VAL A 136 -4.25 -13.66 5.71
N GLY A 137 -4.83 -13.41 6.90
CA GLY A 137 -6.24 -13.68 7.16
C GLY A 137 -7.16 -12.92 6.21
N SER A 138 -6.89 -11.65 5.96
CA SER A 138 -7.66 -10.81 5.03
C SER A 138 -7.55 -11.31 3.59
N PHE A 139 -6.35 -11.73 3.16
CA PHE A 139 -6.15 -12.33 1.84
C PHE A 139 -6.91 -13.65 1.68
N VAL A 140 -6.84 -14.54 2.69
CA VAL A 140 -7.60 -15.80 2.69
C VAL A 140 -9.10 -15.53 2.68
N LEU A 141 -9.58 -14.53 3.43
CA LEU A 141 -10.98 -14.11 3.37
C LEU A 141 -11.35 -13.62 1.96
N GLY A 142 -10.47 -12.88 1.29
CA GLY A 142 -10.71 -12.47 -0.10
C GLY A 142 -10.86 -13.63 -1.07
N LEU A 143 -10.01 -14.66 -0.95
CA LEU A 143 -10.13 -15.88 -1.77
C LEU A 143 -11.43 -16.65 -1.53
N ASN A 144 -12.02 -16.51 -0.34
CA ASN A 144 -13.25 -17.20 0.07
C ASN A 144 -14.46 -16.24 0.13
N HIS A 145 -14.40 -15.11 -0.57
CA HIS A 145 -15.43 -14.05 -0.47
C HIS A 145 -16.85 -14.54 -0.76
N ALA A 146 -17.02 -15.45 -1.72
CA ALA A 146 -18.33 -16.00 -2.09
C ALA A 146 -19.06 -16.74 -0.96
N GLY A 147 -18.36 -17.11 0.12
CA GLY A 147 -18.94 -17.78 1.28
C GLY A 147 -19.56 -16.83 2.31
N PHE A 148 -19.31 -15.51 2.24
CA PHE A 148 -19.80 -14.55 3.24
C PHE A 148 -20.21 -13.18 2.67
N LEU A 149 -19.85 -12.86 1.43
CA LEU A 149 -20.28 -11.65 0.71
C LEU A 149 -21.00 -12.05 -0.58
N THR A 150 -22.04 -11.28 -0.88
CA THR A 150 -22.81 -11.39 -2.11
C THR A 150 -22.31 -10.39 -3.14
N CYS A 151 -22.67 -10.59 -4.42
CA CYS A 151 -22.40 -9.61 -5.46
C CYS A 151 -22.97 -8.22 -5.10
N GLU A 152 -24.16 -8.20 -4.47
CA GLU A 152 -24.85 -6.97 -4.07
C GLU A 152 -24.05 -6.16 -3.04
N ASP A 153 -23.39 -6.81 -2.06
CA ASP A 153 -22.53 -6.14 -1.08
C ASP A 153 -21.38 -5.35 -1.75
N PHE A 154 -20.80 -5.91 -2.82
CA PHE A 154 -19.78 -5.23 -3.61
C PHE A 154 -20.35 -4.04 -4.37
N THR A 155 -21.52 -4.19 -4.99
CA THR A 155 -22.15 -3.07 -5.72
C THR A 155 -22.60 -1.94 -4.80
N ILE A 156 -23.15 -2.23 -3.62
CA ILE A 156 -23.57 -1.23 -2.62
C ILE A 156 -22.37 -0.44 -2.10
N SER A 157 -21.23 -1.10 -1.93
CA SER A 157 -19.98 -0.44 -1.56
C SER A 157 -19.34 0.36 -2.70
N GLY A 158 -19.94 0.36 -3.89
CA GLY A 158 -19.45 1.06 -5.08
C GLY A 158 -18.32 0.35 -5.80
N ASN A 159 -18.06 -0.92 -5.47
CA ASN A 159 -17.09 -1.77 -6.15
C ASN A 159 -17.73 -2.49 -7.34
N SER A 160 -16.90 -2.95 -8.27
CA SER A 160 -17.34 -3.87 -9.32
C SER A 160 -17.53 -5.28 -8.76
N GLU A 161 -18.47 -6.03 -9.35
CA GLU A 161 -18.71 -7.42 -8.98
C GLU A 161 -17.47 -8.29 -9.24
N PRO A 162 -16.95 -9.00 -8.22
CA PRO A 162 -15.80 -9.86 -8.40
C PRO A 162 -16.16 -11.17 -9.12
N PRO A 163 -15.19 -11.78 -9.81
CA PRO A 163 -15.42 -13.05 -10.49
C PRO A 163 -15.75 -14.16 -9.47
N GLY A 164 -16.86 -14.85 -9.69
CA GLY A 164 -17.29 -15.96 -8.82
C GLY A 164 -18.07 -15.55 -7.57
N CYS A 165 -18.58 -14.32 -7.52
CA CYS A 165 -19.50 -13.90 -6.45
C CYS A 165 -20.82 -14.67 -6.51
N SER A 166 -21.43 -14.88 -5.34
CA SER A 166 -22.75 -15.49 -5.21
C SER A 166 -23.85 -14.41 -5.27
N PRO A 167 -24.97 -14.67 -5.97
CA PRO A 167 -26.11 -13.76 -5.95
C PRO A 167 -26.71 -13.70 -4.54
N SER A 168 -27.35 -12.58 -4.19
CA SER A 168 -28.11 -12.48 -2.95
C SER A 168 -29.28 -13.48 -2.98
N SER A 169 -29.52 -14.15 -1.84
CA SER A 169 -30.52 -15.22 -1.71
C SER A 169 -31.95 -14.72 -1.45
N ASP A 170 -32.19 -13.42 -1.61
CA ASP A 170 -33.46 -12.75 -1.27
C ASP A 170 -34.41 -12.57 -2.48
N ASP A 171 -34.31 -13.45 -3.49
CA ASP A 171 -35.31 -13.61 -4.57
C ASP A 171 -36.30 -14.76 -4.31
#